data_AF-A0A2P2KG92-F1
#
_entry.id   AF-A0A2P2KG92-F1
#
_cell.length_a   1.000
_cell.length_b   1.000
_cell.length_c   1.000
_cell.angle_alpha   90.00
_cell.angle_beta   90.00
_cell.angle_gamma   90.00
#
_symmetry.space_group_name_H-M   'P 1'
#
loop_
_entity.id
_entity.type
_entity.pdbx_description
1 polymer ?
#
loop_
_entity_poly.entity_id
_entity_poly.type
_entity_poly.pdbx_seq_one_letter_code
_entity_poly.pdbx_strand_id
1 'polypeptide(L)'
;MLEDGNCLFRAVADQVYGDSEQYDLARHLCIDYMERERDHFSQFITEGFTSYCKRKRRDKVYGNNVEIQALSEMYNRPIHIYSYSTEPINIFHGSYHTDTPPIRLSYHHGNHYNSLVDPRRLTIGAGLGFSCLQGRNVDKDQVKAAMKAQQDQQIDNALLAEGRFYSDLELTEKEIERMVMEASRAEYLANDKFKQQLGCKELYASGAEPSSSGARSSGSETKPEGTREHGLRDSVLSSSMQMVLSMGFSYLQVIEAYSIFGDDVDSMVCYLLETGNSGSGRRKGKATE
;
A
#
# COMPACT_ATOMS: atom_id res chain seq x y z
N MET A 1 -10.91 -30.84 10.04
CA MET A 1 -9.72 -31.25 10.82
C MET A 1 -9.25 -32.59 10.30
N LEU A 2 -7.97 -32.94 10.49
CA LEU A 2 -7.48 -34.29 10.19
C LEU A 2 -8.16 -35.30 11.10
N GLU A 3 -8.54 -36.47 10.55
CA GLU A 3 -9.16 -37.57 11.29
C GLU A 3 -8.10 -38.41 12.03
N ASP A 4 -7.39 -37.77 12.94
CA ASP A 4 -6.41 -38.39 13.83
C ASP A 4 -6.76 -38.18 15.31
N GLY A 5 -6.00 -38.83 16.21
CA GLY A 5 -6.15 -38.64 17.66
C GLY A 5 -5.69 -37.28 18.19
N ASN A 6 -5.36 -36.32 17.32
CA ASN A 6 -5.14 -34.91 17.66
C ASN A 6 -6.37 -34.04 17.35
N CYS A 7 -7.41 -34.56 16.69
CA CYS A 7 -8.55 -33.78 16.19
C CYS A 7 -9.18 -32.81 17.21
N LEU A 8 -9.31 -33.19 18.49
CA LEU A 8 -9.77 -32.27 19.54
C LEU A 8 -8.83 -31.07 19.70
N PHE A 9 -7.54 -31.32 19.91
CA PHE A 9 -6.53 -30.28 20.12
C PHE A 9 -6.35 -29.42 18.86
N ARG A 10 -6.45 -30.01 17.66
CA ARG A 10 -6.47 -29.31 16.37
C ARG A 10 -7.68 -28.38 16.25
N ALA A 11 -8.88 -28.86 16.60
CA ALA A 11 -10.10 -28.07 16.54
C ALA A 11 -10.13 -26.93 17.58
N VAL A 12 -9.56 -27.14 18.77
CA VAL A 12 -9.43 -26.09 19.79
C VAL A 12 -8.31 -25.10 19.45
N ALA A 13 -7.17 -25.56 18.91
CA ALA A 13 -6.09 -24.70 18.45
C ALA A 13 -6.55 -23.76 17.31
N ASP A 14 -7.35 -24.25 16.37
CA ASP A 14 -8.01 -23.44 15.33
C ASP A 14 -8.94 -22.37 15.93
N GLN A 15 -9.77 -22.73 16.91
CA GLN A 15 -10.70 -21.80 17.59
C GLN A 15 -10.02 -20.74 18.49
N VAL A 16 -8.80 -21.01 18.97
CA VAL A 16 -8.08 -20.16 19.93
C VAL A 16 -6.93 -19.39 19.29
N TYR A 17 -6.10 -20.05 18.48
CA TYR A 17 -4.92 -19.48 17.83
C TYR A 17 -5.12 -19.15 16.34
N GLY A 18 -6.17 -19.69 15.70
CA GLY A 18 -6.39 -19.53 14.25
C GLY A 18 -5.53 -20.46 13.39
N ASP A 19 -4.80 -21.38 14.01
CA ASP A 19 -3.93 -22.35 13.36
C ASP A 19 -4.09 -23.73 14.02
N SER A 20 -4.51 -24.71 13.23
CA SER A 20 -4.73 -26.09 13.72
C SER A 20 -3.43 -26.87 13.94
N GLU A 21 -2.28 -26.40 13.44
CA GLU A 21 -0.97 -27.03 13.70
C GLU A 21 -0.43 -26.71 15.11
N GLN A 22 -0.99 -25.71 15.81
CA GLN A 22 -0.70 -25.44 17.24
C GLN A 22 -1.33 -26.48 18.21
N TYR A 23 -1.80 -27.63 17.69
CA TYR A 23 -2.40 -28.70 18.49
C TYR A 23 -1.46 -29.29 19.53
N ASP A 24 -0.15 -29.36 19.24
CA ASP A 24 0.82 -29.90 20.19
C ASP A 24 1.07 -28.95 21.36
N LEU A 25 1.13 -27.63 21.11
CA LEU A 25 1.13 -26.61 22.14
C LEU A 25 -0.15 -26.66 22.99
N ALA A 26 -1.32 -26.75 22.34
CA ALA A 26 -2.60 -26.88 23.03
C ALA A 26 -2.70 -28.18 23.88
N ARG A 27 -2.12 -29.29 23.40
CA ARG A 27 -1.99 -30.56 24.13
C ARG A 27 -1.11 -30.42 25.36
N HIS A 28 0.10 -29.86 25.22
CA HIS A 28 1.03 -29.68 26.33
C HIS A 28 0.44 -28.76 27.40
N LEU A 29 -0.03 -27.56 27.03
CA LEU A 29 -0.65 -26.62 27.98
C LEU A 29 -1.84 -27.23 28.73
N CYS A 30 -2.70 -28.00 28.05
CA CYS A 30 -3.82 -28.69 28.67
C CYS A 30 -3.37 -29.67 29.77
N ILE A 31 -2.36 -30.49 29.51
CA ILE A 31 -1.89 -31.48 30.49
C ILE A 31 -1.05 -30.83 31.59
N ASP A 32 -0.32 -29.75 31.29
CA ASP A 32 0.39 -28.95 32.30
C ASP A 32 -0.59 -28.25 33.25
N TYR A 33 -1.72 -27.75 32.75
CA TYR A 33 -2.82 -27.21 33.55
C TYR A 33 -3.44 -28.30 34.44
N MET A 34 -3.73 -29.49 33.88
CA MET A 34 -4.24 -30.62 34.66
C MET A 34 -3.25 -31.09 35.75
N GLU A 35 -1.94 -31.10 35.48
CA GLU A 35 -0.93 -31.45 36.48
C GLU A 35 -0.78 -30.39 37.57
N ARG A 36 -1.08 -29.11 37.29
CA ARG A 36 -1.14 -28.04 38.30
C ARG A 36 -2.38 -28.19 39.18
N GLU A 37 -3.56 -28.34 38.60
CA GLU A 37 -4.84 -28.53 39.31
C GLU A 37 -5.12 -30.01 39.63
N ARG A 38 -4.06 -30.77 39.93
CA ARG A 38 -4.08 -32.23 40.13
C ARG A 38 -5.21 -32.70 41.03
N ASP A 39 -5.42 -32.02 42.15
CA ASP A 39 -6.34 -32.49 43.19
C ASP A 39 -7.82 -32.26 42.83
N HIS A 40 -8.09 -31.44 41.80
CA HIS A 40 -9.38 -31.41 41.12
C HIS A 40 -9.47 -32.53 40.08
N PHE A 41 -8.56 -32.55 39.09
CA PHE A 41 -8.68 -33.46 37.94
C PHE A 41 -8.54 -34.94 38.29
N SER A 42 -7.71 -35.30 39.27
CA SER A 42 -7.48 -36.69 39.67
C SER A 42 -8.75 -37.41 40.18
N GLN A 43 -9.77 -36.68 40.62
CA GLN A 43 -11.06 -37.25 41.02
C GLN A 43 -11.84 -37.85 39.85
N PHE A 44 -11.56 -37.40 38.62
CA PHE A 44 -12.21 -37.88 37.40
C PHE A 44 -11.38 -38.92 36.62
N ILE A 45 -10.19 -39.28 37.12
CA ILE A 45 -9.27 -40.22 36.47
C ILE A 45 -9.25 -41.55 37.24
N THR A 46 -9.59 -42.65 36.55
CA THR A 46 -9.65 -44.00 37.13
C THR A 46 -8.32 -44.76 37.11
N GLU A 47 -7.29 -44.24 36.43
CA GLU A 47 -5.92 -44.77 36.46
C GLU A 47 -4.97 -43.89 37.30
N GLY A 48 -3.72 -44.31 37.47
CA GLY A 48 -2.72 -43.49 38.17
C GLY A 48 -2.49 -42.15 37.43
N PHE A 49 -2.84 -41.04 38.06
CA PHE A 49 -2.89 -39.71 37.44
C PHE A 49 -1.61 -39.32 36.66
N THR A 50 -0.42 -39.53 37.24
CA THR A 50 0.85 -39.25 36.56
C THR A 50 1.09 -40.12 35.32
N SER A 51 0.53 -41.34 35.29
CA SER A 51 0.54 -42.21 34.09
C SER A 51 -0.45 -41.72 33.04
N TYR A 52 -1.64 -41.25 33.45
CA TYR A 52 -2.62 -40.61 32.57
C TYR A 52 -2.01 -39.40 31.84
N CYS A 53 -1.40 -38.46 32.57
CA CYS A 53 -0.77 -37.27 31.99
C CYS A 53 0.41 -37.64 31.05
N LYS A 54 1.28 -38.58 31.45
CA LYS A 54 2.35 -39.14 30.59
C LYS A 54 1.85 -39.91 29.36
N ARG A 55 0.60 -40.36 29.37
CA ARG A 55 -0.09 -40.99 28.23
C ARG A 55 -0.72 -39.94 27.33
N LYS A 56 -1.35 -38.90 27.91
CA LYS A 56 -2.07 -37.83 27.19
C LYS A 56 -1.18 -36.77 26.55
N ARG A 57 0.04 -36.53 27.04
CA ARG A 57 1.05 -35.70 26.34
C ARG A 57 1.54 -36.31 25.01
N ARG A 58 1.25 -37.58 24.70
CA ARG A 58 1.71 -38.23 23.46
C ARG A 58 0.87 -37.82 22.25
N ASP A 59 1.54 -37.64 21.11
CA ASP A 59 0.91 -37.46 19.79
C ASP A 59 -0.16 -38.53 19.50
N LYS A 60 -1.23 -38.14 18.80
CA LYS A 60 -2.36 -38.99 18.38
C LYS A 60 -3.09 -39.74 19.51
N VAL A 61 -2.91 -39.36 20.77
CA VAL A 61 -3.76 -39.86 21.88
C VAL A 61 -5.00 -38.96 22.01
N TYR A 62 -6.17 -39.54 21.75
CA TYR A 62 -7.46 -38.85 21.80
C TYR A 62 -7.71 -38.12 23.13
N GLY A 63 -8.26 -36.91 23.02
CA GLY A 63 -8.79 -36.12 24.14
C GLY A 63 -10.28 -36.42 24.36
N ASN A 64 -10.70 -36.40 25.62
CA ASN A 64 -12.04 -36.73 26.11
C ASN A 64 -12.57 -35.57 26.97
N ASN A 65 -13.74 -35.74 27.58
CA ASN A 65 -14.42 -34.73 28.42
C ASN A 65 -13.52 -34.08 29.48
N VAL A 66 -12.55 -34.79 30.06
CA VAL A 66 -11.65 -34.23 31.08
C VAL A 66 -10.67 -33.21 30.48
N GLU A 67 -10.10 -33.48 29.31
CA GLU A 67 -9.30 -32.47 28.59
C GLU A 67 -10.18 -31.32 28.09
N ILE A 68 -11.43 -31.58 27.69
CA ILE A 68 -12.37 -30.53 27.27
C ILE A 68 -12.66 -29.57 28.45
N GLN A 69 -12.87 -30.07 29.67
CA GLN A 69 -12.99 -29.22 30.86
C GLN A 69 -11.71 -28.41 31.10
N ALA A 70 -10.55 -29.06 31.11
CA ALA A 70 -9.26 -28.40 31.32
C ALA A 70 -9.00 -27.29 30.28
N LEU A 71 -9.31 -27.53 29.00
CA LEU A 71 -9.23 -26.53 27.93
C LEU A 71 -10.25 -25.38 28.13
N SER A 72 -11.45 -25.68 28.63
CA SER A 72 -12.49 -24.68 28.91
C SER A 72 -12.09 -23.72 30.04
N GLU A 73 -11.54 -24.27 31.13
CA GLU A 73 -11.05 -23.51 32.28
C GLU A 73 -9.77 -22.74 31.93
N MET A 74 -8.79 -23.40 31.30
CA MET A 74 -7.49 -22.82 30.96
C MET A 74 -7.59 -21.61 30.00
N TYR A 75 -8.51 -21.65 29.03
CA TYR A 75 -8.76 -20.52 28.13
C TYR A 75 -9.87 -19.56 28.63
N ASN A 76 -10.45 -19.82 29.81
CA ASN A 76 -11.59 -19.08 30.39
C ASN A 76 -12.71 -18.84 29.36
N ARG A 77 -13.10 -19.90 28.64
CA ARG A 77 -14.12 -19.87 27.58
C ARG A 77 -14.94 -21.17 27.63
N PRO A 78 -16.29 -21.09 27.63
CA PRO A 78 -17.12 -22.29 27.53
C PRO A 78 -16.92 -23.00 26.19
N ILE A 79 -16.81 -24.34 26.20
CA ILE A 79 -16.73 -25.16 24.98
C ILE A 79 -18.11 -25.72 24.65
N HIS A 80 -18.67 -25.32 23.51
CA HIS A 80 -19.94 -25.81 22.97
C HIS A 80 -19.68 -26.92 21.94
N ILE A 81 -20.27 -28.10 22.16
CA ILE A 81 -20.08 -29.27 21.29
C ILE A 81 -21.40 -29.65 20.63
N TYR A 82 -21.47 -29.52 19.31
CA TYR A 82 -22.67 -29.79 18.52
C TYR A 82 -22.59 -31.18 17.88
N SER A 83 -23.63 -32.00 18.05
CA SER A 83 -23.71 -33.36 17.50
C SER A 83 -25.11 -33.58 16.90
N TYR A 84 -25.21 -33.48 15.58
CA TYR A 84 -26.46 -33.65 14.78
C TYR A 84 -27.68 -32.84 15.26
N SER A 85 -27.46 -31.76 16.02
CA SER A 85 -28.47 -30.90 16.66
C SER A 85 -28.03 -29.44 16.67
N THR A 86 -28.98 -28.51 16.72
CA THR A 86 -28.74 -27.06 16.90
C THR A 86 -28.44 -26.70 18.35
N GLU A 87 -28.82 -27.52 19.32
CA GLU A 87 -28.50 -27.33 20.73
C GLU A 87 -27.14 -27.96 21.06
N PRO A 88 -26.22 -27.24 21.75
CA PRO A 88 -24.94 -27.78 22.17
C PRO A 88 -25.10 -28.78 23.32
N ILE A 89 -24.23 -29.78 23.36
CA ILE A 89 -24.07 -30.67 24.51
C ILE A 89 -23.38 -29.87 25.62
N ASN A 90 -24.16 -29.40 26.60
CA ASN A 90 -23.65 -28.73 27.79
C ASN A 90 -23.09 -29.77 28.77
N ILE A 91 -21.81 -30.13 28.61
CA ILE A 91 -21.16 -31.17 29.43
C ILE A 91 -20.87 -30.67 30.86
N PHE A 92 -20.70 -29.35 31.07
CA PHE A 92 -20.15 -28.79 32.30
C PHE A 92 -21.10 -27.80 32.99
N HIS A 93 -21.23 -27.95 34.31
CA HIS A 93 -22.13 -27.15 35.15
C HIS A 93 -21.42 -25.90 35.69
N GLY A 94 -21.13 -24.95 34.80
CA GLY A 94 -20.54 -23.66 35.15
C GLY A 94 -21.23 -22.52 34.42
N SER A 95 -21.71 -21.52 35.16
CA SER A 95 -22.25 -20.28 34.60
C SER A 95 -21.10 -19.37 34.13
N TYR A 96 -20.44 -19.76 33.03
CA TYR A 96 -19.37 -19.00 32.38
C TYR A 96 -19.95 -17.72 31.73
N HIS A 97 -20.25 -16.73 32.57
CA HIS A 97 -20.65 -15.38 32.14
C HIS A 97 -19.42 -14.58 31.70
N THR A 98 -18.86 -14.99 30.55
CA THR A 98 -17.72 -14.34 29.91
C THR A 98 -18.16 -13.60 28.65
N ASP A 99 -17.75 -12.35 28.46
CA ASP A 99 -18.02 -11.60 27.21
C ASP A 99 -17.32 -12.20 25.98
N THR A 100 -16.33 -13.07 26.21
CA THR A 100 -15.67 -13.89 25.20
C THR A 100 -16.63 -14.96 24.66
N PRO A 101 -16.79 -15.08 23.32
CA PRO A 101 -17.66 -16.09 22.74
C PRO A 101 -17.12 -17.51 22.97
N PRO A 102 -18.01 -18.53 23.04
CA PRO A 102 -17.61 -19.91 23.26
C PRO A 102 -16.63 -20.42 22.19
N ILE A 103 -15.83 -21.41 22.56
CA ILE A 103 -15.13 -22.28 21.60
C ILE A 103 -16.18 -23.24 21.05
N ARG A 104 -16.34 -23.33 19.73
CA ARG A 104 -17.37 -24.16 19.10
C ARG A 104 -16.76 -25.33 18.33
N LEU A 105 -17.19 -26.53 18.69
CA LEU A 105 -16.77 -27.80 18.09
C LEU A 105 -17.99 -28.54 17.55
N SER A 106 -17.82 -29.30 16.47
CA SER A 106 -18.77 -30.34 16.07
C SER A 106 -18.17 -31.73 16.26
N TYR A 107 -19.00 -32.66 16.72
CA TYR A 107 -18.61 -34.02 17.07
C TYR A 107 -19.24 -35.01 16.08
N HIS A 108 -18.41 -35.86 15.49
CA HIS A 108 -18.78 -36.76 14.39
C HIS A 108 -18.28 -38.18 14.68
N HIS A 109 -19.02 -39.18 14.18
CA HIS A 109 -18.62 -40.60 14.14
C HIS A 109 -18.24 -41.25 15.49
N GLY A 110 -18.50 -40.57 16.62
CA GLY A 110 -18.20 -41.09 17.97
C GLY A 110 -16.73 -40.98 18.39
N ASN A 111 -15.89 -40.26 17.64
CA ASN A 111 -14.46 -40.07 17.95
C ASN A 111 -13.83 -38.79 17.39
N HIS A 112 -14.46 -38.08 16.45
CA HIS A 112 -13.83 -37.00 15.69
C HIS A 112 -14.40 -35.61 16.03
N TYR A 113 -13.51 -34.63 16.15
CA TYR A 113 -13.85 -33.23 16.43
C TYR A 113 -13.43 -32.31 15.28
N ASN A 114 -14.35 -31.41 14.89
CA ASN A 114 -14.12 -30.33 13.92
C ASN A 114 -14.37 -28.96 14.54
N SER A 115 -13.58 -27.97 14.16
CA SER A 115 -13.82 -26.56 14.52
C SER A 115 -15.08 -26.02 13.81
N LEU A 116 -15.85 -25.16 14.49
CA LEU A 116 -16.98 -24.43 13.93
C LEU A 116 -16.70 -22.92 13.96
N VAL A 117 -16.06 -22.41 12.91
CA VAL A 117 -15.77 -20.98 12.75
C VAL A 117 -17.03 -20.22 12.33
N ASP A 118 -17.30 -19.06 12.93
CA ASP A 118 -18.30 -18.10 12.45
C ASP A 118 -17.58 -17.01 11.62
N PRO A 119 -17.74 -16.98 10.28
CA PRO A 119 -17.06 -16.00 9.43
C PRO A 119 -17.40 -14.54 9.74
N ARG A 120 -18.49 -14.29 10.48
CA ARG A 120 -18.94 -12.92 10.86
C ARG A 120 -18.48 -12.51 12.26
N ARG A 121 -17.93 -13.44 13.06
CA ARG A 121 -17.41 -13.20 14.41
C ARG A 121 -16.24 -14.13 14.69
N LEU A 122 -15.08 -13.77 14.15
CA LEU A 122 -13.80 -14.41 14.49
C LEU A 122 -13.54 -14.32 16.00
N THR A 123 -12.95 -15.37 16.58
CA THR A 123 -12.77 -15.51 18.04
C THR A 123 -11.33 -15.84 18.44
N ILE A 124 -10.41 -15.78 17.47
CA ILE A 124 -8.97 -16.01 17.63
C ILE A 124 -8.41 -15.00 18.64
N GLY A 125 -7.54 -15.45 19.54
CA GLY A 125 -6.96 -14.66 20.62
C GLY A 125 -7.88 -14.43 21.83
N ALA A 126 -9.20 -14.64 21.71
CA ALA A 126 -10.12 -14.48 22.83
C ALA A 126 -9.83 -15.53 23.92
N GLY A 127 -9.71 -15.07 25.17
CA GLY A 127 -9.32 -15.88 26.33
C GLY A 127 -7.84 -15.74 26.72
N LEU A 128 -6.94 -15.40 25.78
CA LEU A 128 -5.49 -15.36 26.00
C LEU A 128 -4.97 -14.08 26.69
N GLY A 129 -5.80 -13.39 27.46
CA GLY A 129 -5.40 -12.19 28.22
C GLY A 129 -5.16 -10.91 27.41
N PHE A 130 -5.42 -10.89 26.09
CA PHE A 130 -5.29 -9.71 25.22
C PHE A 130 -6.40 -8.64 25.43
N SER A 131 -6.81 -8.41 26.67
CA SER A 131 -7.92 -7.52 27.07
C SER A 131 -7.68 -6.04 26.73
N CYS A 132 -6.48 -5.66 26.29
CA CYS A 132 -6.16 -4.33 25.76
C CYS A 132 -6.51 -4.14 24.27
N LEU A 133 -6.67 -5.24 23.50
CA LEU A 133 -7.08 -5.22 22.09
C LEU A 133 -8.52 -5.71 21.86
N GLN A 134 -9.21 -6.15 22.92
CA GLN A 134 -10.66 -6.38 22.88
C GLN A 134 -11.39 -5.04 22.81
N GLY A 135 -11.46 -4.49 21.60
CA GLY A 135 -11.98 -3.16 21.30
C GLY A 135 -13.34 -2.93 21.95
N ARG A 136 -13.38 -2.05 22.95
CA ARG A 136 -14.55 -1.77 23.82
C ARG A 136 -15.60 -0.94 23.09
N ASN A 137 -16.12 -1.50 22.00
CA ASN A 137 -16.80 -0.84 20.89
C ASN A 137 -15.93 0.30 20.32
N VAL A 138 -15.16 0.01 19.26
CA VAL A 138 -14.70 1.11 18.39
C VAL A 138 -15.97 1.68 17.78
N ASP A 139 -16.40 2.84 18.28
CA ASP A 139 -17.72 3.36 17.97
C ASP A 139 -17.82 3.58 16.46
N LYS A 140 -18.94 3.18 15.85
CA LYS A 140 -19.17 3.38 14.41
C LYS A 140 -19.06 4.86 14.07
N ASP A 141 -19.42 5.74 14.99
CA ASP A 141 -19.32 7.18 14.79
C ASP A 141 -17.88 7.70 15.00
N GLN A 142 -17.05 7.02 15.79
CA GLN A 142 -15.62 7.30 15.90
C GLN A 142 -14.84 6.85 14.65
N VAL A 143 -15.19 5.70 14.05
CA VAL A 143 -14.64 5.28 12.74
C VAL A 143 -15.07 6.26 11.63
N LYS A 144 -16.36 6.64 11.57
CA LYS A 144 -16.84 7.67 10.62
C LYS A 144 -16.11 8.99 10.81
N ALA A 145 -15.92 9.44 12.05
CA ALA A 145 -15.20 10.69 12.35
C ALA A 145 -13.74 10.64 11.86
N ALA A 146 -13.04 9.51 12.06
CA ALA A 146 -11.68 9.32 11.55
C ALA A 146 -11.62 9.33 10.01
N MET A 147 -12.52 8.61 9.32
CA MET A 147 -12.59 8.64 7.85
C MET A 147 -12.95 10.02 7.32
N LYS A 148 -13.90 10.72 7.97
CA LYS A 148 -14.29 12.09 7.59
C LYS A 148 -13.11 13.06 7.78
N ALA A 149 -12.42 13.01 8.91
CA ALA A 149 -11.26 13.87 9.17
C ALA A 149 -10.14 13.65 8.15
N GLN A 150 -9.89 12.40 7.74
CA GLN A 150 -8.93 12.08 6.68
C GLN A 150 -9.38 12.64 5.31
N GLN A 151 -10.68 12.57 4.99
CA GLN A 151 -11.23 13.13 3.76
C GLN A 151 -11.23 14.66 3.75
N ASP A 152 -11.61 15.30 4.86
CA ASP A 152 -11.53 16.75 5.06
C ASP A 152 -10.07 17.23 4.89
N GLN A 153 -9.09 16.54 5.49
CA GLN A 153 -7.66 16.85 5.34
C GLN A 153 -7.17 16.71 3.89
N GLN A 154 -7.68 15.75 3.12
CA GLN A 154 -7.35 15.62 1.69
C GLN A 154 -7.92 16.78 0.87
N ILE A 155 -9.13 17.27 1.22
CA ILE A 155 -9.74 18.45 0.59
C ILE A 155 -8.95 19.72 0.92
N ASP A 156 -8.59 19.93 2.19
CA ASP A 156 -7.77 21.09 2.60
C ASP A 156 -6.41 21.11 1.89
N ASN A 157 -5.74 19.96 1.78
CA ASN A 157 -4.48 19.84 1.06
C ASN A 157 -4.62 20.15 -0.44
N ALA A 158 -5.71 19.70 -1.08
CA ALA A 158 -5.98 19.99 -2.48
C ALA A 158 -6.28 21.49 -2.71
N LEU A 159 -7.10 22.10 -1.86
CA LEU A 159 -7.44 23.52 -1.91
C LEU A 159 -6.21 24.41 -1.68
N LEU A 160 -5.30 24.00 -0.78
CA LEU A 160 -4.02 24.69 -0.56
C LEU A 160 -3.05 24.57 -1.74
N ALA A 161 -3.10 23.47 -2.51
CA ALA A 161 -2.31 23.32 -3.74
C ALA A 161 -2.90 24.16 -4.88
N GLU A 162 -4.22 24.16 -5.05
CA GLU A 162 -4.95 24.97 -6.03
C GLU A 162 -4.77 26.48 -5.77
N GLY A 163 -4.88 26.93 -4.52
CA GLY A 163 -4.65 28.33 -4.15
C GLY A 163 -3.22 28.81 -4.39
N ARG A 164 -2.22 27.93 -4.25
CA ARG A 164 -0.82 28.22 -4.64
C ARG A 164 -0.69 28.35 -6.15
N PHE A 165 -1.24 27.40 -6.91
CA PHE A 165 -1.22 27.42 -8.38
C PHE A 165 -1.84 28.70 -8.95
N TYR A 166 -2.98 29.15 -8.42
CA TYR A 166 -3.59 30.41 -8.83
C TYR A 166 -2.75 31.64 -8.47
N SER A 167 -2.09 31.65 -7.31
CA SER A 167 -1.18 32.75 -6.92
C SER A 167 0.07 32.83 -7.81
N ASP A 168 0.62 31.69 -8.22
CA ASP A 168 1.76 31.62 -9.15
C ASP A 168 1.34 32.04 -10.57
N LEU A 169 0.13 31.66 -10.99
CA LEU A 169 -0.45 32.05 -12.28
C LEU A 169 -0.70 33.56 -12.35
N GLU A 170 -1.34 34.16 -11.34
CA GLU A 170 -1.61 35.61 -11.26
C GLU A 170 -0.31 36.43 -11.28
N LEU A 171 0.77 35.90 -10.70
CA LEU A 171 2.09 36.53 -10.74
C LEU A 171 2.70 36.53 -12.15
N THR A 172 2.58 35.41 -12.89
CA THR A 172 3.08 35.31 -14.27
C THR A 172 2.26 36.13 -15.26
N GLU A 173 0.93 36.20 -15.08
CA GLU A 173 0.03 37.03 -15.89
C GLU A 173 0.41 38.51 -15.81
N LYS A 174 0.57 39.06 -14.60
CA LYS A 174 0.96 40.47 -14.39
C LYS A 174 2.33 40.83 -14.95
N GLU A 175 3.29 39.90 -14.91
CA GLU A 175 4.62 40.13 -15.50
C GLU A 175 4.56 40.13 -17.03
N ILE A 176 3.72 39.28 -17.63
CA ILE A 176 3.42 39.29 -19.07
C ILE A 176 2.72 40.60 -19.46
N GLU A 177 1.69 41.04 -18.73
CA GLU A 177 1.03 42.33 -18.96
C GLU A 177 2.02 43.51 -18.93
N ARG A 178 2.90 43.54 -17.92
CA ARG A 178 3.95 44.56 -17.78
C ARG A 178 4.89 44.56 -18.99
N MET A 179 5.39 43.40 -19.40
CA MET A 179 6.26 43.25 -20.57
C MET A 179 5.57 43.70 -21.87
N VAL A 180 4.30 43.32 -22.07
CA VAL A 180 3.52 43.71 -23.27
C VAL A 180 3.28 45.22 -23.29
N MET A 181 2.97 45.84 -22.15
CA MET A 181 2.78 47.29 -22.06
C MET A 181 4.09 48.06 -22.32
N GLU A 182 5.22 47.57 -21.79
CA GLU A 182 6.55 48.17 -22.04
C GLU A 182 6.98 48.03 -23.50
N ALA A 183 6.78 46.87 -24.12
CA ALA A 183 7.06 46.63 -25.53
C ALA A 183 6.19 47.51 -26.45
N SER A 184 4.88 47.57 -26.21
CA SER A 184 3.96 48.42 -26.97
C SER A 184 4.31 49.91 -26.85
N ARG A 185 4.69 50.36 -25.64
CA ARG A 185 5.14 51.74 -25.41
C ARG A 185 6.46 52.03 -26.14
N ALA A 186 7.39 51.08 -26.20
CA ALA A 186 8.64 51.22 -26.95
C ALA A 186 8.39 51.28 -28.46
N GLU A 187 7.50 50.44 -29.00
CA GLU A 187 7.11 50.45 -30.41
C GLU A 187 6.42 51.77 -30.80
N TYR A 188 5.48 52.25 -29.97
CA TYR A 188 4.81 53.54 -30.20
C TYR A 188 5.81 54.70 -30.31
N LEU A 189 6.78 54.76 -29.38
CA LEU A 189 7.84 55.79 -29.39
C LEU A 189 8.83 55.62 -30.56
N ALA A 190 9.06 54.40 -31.05
CA ALA A 190 9.85 54.15 -32.26
C ALA A 190 9.09 54.58 -33.53
N ASN A 191 7.79 54.30 -33.61
CA ASN A 191 6.93 54.66 -34.74
C ASN A 191 6.69 56.19 -34.80
N ASP A 192 6.54 56.87 -33.66
CA ASP A 192 6.50 58.34 -33.61
C ASP A 192 7.82 58.96 -34.09
N LYS A 193 8.97 58.46 -33.62
CA LYS A 193 10.29 58.88 -34.14
C LYS A 193 10.45 58.61 -35.64
N PHE A 194 9.93 57.49 -36.14
CA PHE A 194 9.95 57.15 -37.57
C PHE A 194 9.07 58.10 -38.39
N LYS A 195 7.87 58.45 -37.92
CA LYS A 195 7.02 59.49 -38.52
C LYS A 195 7.66 60.87 -38.46
N GLN A 196 8.34 61.21 -37.38
CA GLN A 196 9.05 62.47 -37.21
C GLN A 196 10.27 62.55 -38.15
N GLN A 197 10.99 61.44 -38.36
CA GLN A 197 12.04 61.35 -39.39
C GLN A 197 11.49 61.42 -40.82
N LEU A 198 10.32 60.83 -41.10
CA LEU A 198 9.65 60.94 -42.41
C LEU A 198 9.18 62.36 -42.68
N GLY A 199 8.52 63.01 -41.71
CA GLY A 199 8.10 64.41 -41.81
C GLY A 199 9.26 65.40 -41.92
N CYS A 200 10.44 65.03 -41.40
CA CYS A 200 11.66 65.81 -41.57
C CYS A 200 12.41 65.53 -42.89
N LYS A 201 11.92 64.62 -43.75
CA LYS A 201 12.62 64.18 -44.98
C LYS A 201 12.23 64.92 -46.27
N GLU A 202 11.36 65.93 -46.18
CA GLU A 202 11.14 66.88 -47.30
C GLU A 202 12.06 68.12 -47.23
N LEU A 203 12.89 68.26 -46.18
CA LEU A 203 13.88 69.33 -46.06
C LEU A 203 15.28 68.76 -45.77
N TYR A 204 16.27 69.44 -46.35
CA TYR A 204 17.71 69.16 -46.30
C TYR A 204 18.20 67.93 -47.10
N ALA A 205 19.03 68.24 -48.10
CA ALA A 205 19.73 67.29 -48.96
C ALA A 205 21.26 67.47 -48.80
N SER A 206 22.03 66.58 -49.46
CA SER A 206 23.51 66.47 -49.40
C SER A 206 24.08 65.95 -48.05
N GLY A 207 25.24 65.27 -48.01
CA GLY A 207 26.01 64.70 -49.13
C GLY A 207 27.43 64.26 -48.75
N ALA A 208 27.94 63.23 -49.44
CA ALA A 208 29.33 62.77 -49.53
C ALA A 208 30.05 62.11 -48.31
N GLU A 209 30.49 60.87 -48.54
CA GLU A 209 31.70 60.18 -48.01
C GLU A 209 33.02 60.93 -48.44
N PRO A 210 34.27 60.59 -48.00
CA PRO A 210 34.74 59.25 -47.58
C PRO A 210 35.89 59.11 -46.51
N SER A 211 36.23 57.86 -46.16
CA SER A 211 37.59 57.20 -45.98
C SER A 211 38.86 58.00 -45.59
N SER A 212 39.92 57.48 -44.92
CA SER A 212 40.35 56.18 -44.32
C SER A 212 41.61 56.45 -43.42
N SER A 213 42.48 55.55 -42.89
CA SER A 213 42.78 54.09 -42.95
C SER A 213 43.40 53.62 -41.59
N GLY A 214 43.83 52.37 -41.35
CA GLY A 214 45.18 51.79 -41.65
C GLY A 214 46.07 51.71 -40.38
N ALA A 215 46.89 50.69 -40.05
CA ALA A 215 47.20 49.37 -40.64
C ALA A 215 47.68 48.38 -39.52
N ARG A 216 47.40 47.06 -39.57
CA ARG A 216 48.31 45.90 -39.87
C ARG A 216 49.56 45.72 -38.99
N SER A 217 50.08 44.53 -38.66
CA SER A 217 49.72 43.09 -38.86
C SER A 217 50.68 42.22 -37.98
N SER A 218 50.58 40.90 -37.78
CA SER A 218 49.78 39.80 -38.37
C SER A 218 49.11 38.95 -37.25
N GLY A 219 49.01 37.60 -37.16
CA GLY A 219 49.45 36.40 -37.91
C GLY A 219 49.84 35.27 -36.92
N SER A 220 49.72 33.95 -37.17
CA SER A 220 49.25 33.17 -38.34
C SER A 220 48.50 31.91 -37.84
N GLU A 221 47.27 31.66 -38.31
CA GLU A 221 46.88 30.53 -39.21
C GLU A 221 46.72 29.14 -38.53
N THR A 222 45.76 28.27 -38.90
CA THR A 222 44.82 28.28 -40.04
C THR A 222 43.40 27.76 -39.69
N LYS A 223 42.44 28.10 -40.55
CA LYS A 223 41.00 27.75 -40.59
C LYS A 223 40.73 26.28 -41.02
N PRO A 224 39.47 25.76 -41.10
CA PRO A 224 38.13 26.42 -41.02
C PRO A 224 37.18 25.71 -39.98
N GLU A 225 35.88 25.96 -39.75
CA GLU A 225 34.85 26.99 -40.05
C GLU A 225 33.69 26.87 -39.01
N GLY A 226 32.50 27.46 -39.24
CA GLY A 226 31.23 26.81 -38.82
C GLY A 226 30.24 27.55 -37.89
N THR A 227 29.62 28.63 -38.38
CA THR A 227 28.22 29.04 -38.10
C THR A 227 27.63 29.02 -36.67
N ARG A 228 27.57 30.23 -36.07
CA ARG A 228 26.43 30.85 -35.35
C ARG A 228 25.54 30.04 -34.36
N GLU A 229 25.76 30.33 -33.09
CA GLU A 229 24.82 30.97 -32.13
C GLU A 229 23.49 30.34 -31.64
N HIS A 230 23.17 30.73 -30.39
CA HIS A 230 21.88 30.70 -29.69
C HIS A 230 21.29 29.33 -29.26
N GLY A 231 21.31 29.07 -27.95
CA GLY A 231 20.57 28.00 -27.25
C GLY A 231 20.45 28.31 -25.75
N LEU A 232 19.27 28.10 -25.16
CA LEU A 232 18.99 28.39 -23.74
C LEU A 232 19.13 27.13 -22.88
N ARG A 233 19.83 27.27 -21.74
CA ARG A 233 19.69 26.49 -20.50
C ARG A 233 19.22 25.04 -20.64
N ASP A 234 20.16 24.10 -20.75
CA ASP A 234 19.90 22.68 -20.51
C ASP A 234 19.33 22.46 -19.09
N SER A 235 18.16 21.80 -19.00
CA SER A 235 17.73 21.13 -17.78
C SER A 235 18.39 19.75 -17.72
N VAL A 236 18.93 19.38 -16.55
CA VAL A 236 19.76 18.17 -16.39
C VAL A 236 18.88 16.91 -16.43
N LEU A 237 18.60 16.43 -17.63
CA LEU A 237 18.25 15.03 -17.88
C LEU A 237 19.54 14.20 -17.82
N SER A 238 19.48 12.97 -17.29
CA SER A 238 20.63 12.07 -17.38
C SER A 238 20.85 11.61 -18.82
N SER A 239 22.11 11.35 -19.19
CA SER A 239 22.47 10.76 -20.48
C SER A 239 21.73 9.45 -20.76
N SER A 240 21.39 8.69 -19.71
CA SER A 240 20.56 7.48 -19.76
C SER A 240 19.13 7.80 -20.23
N MET A 241 18.43 8.73 -19.55
CA MET A 241 17.11 9.22 -19.96
C MET A 241 17.12 9.71 -21.41
N GLN A 242 18.08 10.55 -21.78
CA GLN A 242 18.11 11.18 -23.10
C GLN A 242 18.40 10.16 -24.22
N MET A 243 19.13 9.08 -23.91
CA MET A 243 19.30 7.94 -24.82
C MET A 243 17.99 7.18 -25.03
N VAL A 244 17.25 6.87 -23.96
CA VAL A 244 15.95 6.15 -24.06
C VAL A 244 14.88 7.01 -24.74
N LEU A 245 14.83 8.32 -24.47
CA LEU A 245 13.97 9.27 -25.20
C LEU A 245 14.30 9.29 -26.71
N SER A 246 15.59 9.21 -27.06
CA SER A 246 16.03 9.15 -28.47
C SER A 246 15.65 7.85 -29.18
N MET A 247 15.27 6.79 -28.44
CA MET A 247 14.69 5.57 -29.01
C MET A 247 13.18 5.69 -29.29
N GLY A 248 12.54 6.82 -28.95
CA GLY A 248 11.13 7.11 -29.27
C GLY A 248 10.13 6.78 -28.16
N PHE A 249 10.59 6.42 -26.95
CA PHE A 249 9.70 6.25 -25.79
C PHE A 249 9.22 7.60 -25.24
N SER A 250 8.01 7.64 -24.66
CA SER A 250 7.44 8.90 -24.16
C SER A 250 8.08 9.36 -22.85
N TYR A 251 8.03 10.67 -22.57
CA TYR A 251 8.69 11.26 -21.39
C TYR A 251 8.16 10.70 -20.05
N LEU A 252 6.86 10.38 -19.94
CA LEU A 252 6.31 9.71 -18.76
C LEU A 252 6.90 8.31 -18.58
N GLN A 253 6.95 7.52 -19.66
CA GLN A 253 7.52 6.16 -19.65
C GLN A 253 8.99 6.16 -19.23
N VAL A 254 9.79 7.11 -19.73
CA VAL A 254 11.22 7.19 -19.36
C VAL A 254 11.40 7.64 -17.91
N ILE A 255 10.57 8.55 -17.39
CA ILE A 255 10.59 8.90 -15.95
C ILE A 255 10.17 7.71 -15.07
N GLU A 256 9.14 6.96 -15.47
CA GLU A 256 8.68 5.78 -14.73
C GLU A 256 9.76 4.71 -14.67
N ALA A 257 10.37 4.37 -15.81
CA ALA A 257 11.47 3.42 -15.89
C ALA A 257 12.70 3.89 -15.09
N TYR A 258 13.09 5.17 -15.20
CA TYR A 258 14.20 5.75 -14.44
C TYR A 258 13.95 5.75 -12.93
N SER A 259 12.70 5.92 -12.49
CA SER A 259 12.33 5.84 -11.07
C SER A 259 12.44 4.42 -10.49
N ILE A 260 12.60 3.39 -11.33
CA ILE A 260 12.74 1.98 -10.95
C ILE A 260 14.19 1.50 -11.11
N PHE A 261 14.85 1.83 -12.24
CA PHE A 261 16.16 1.29 -12.64
C PHE A 261 17.30 2.32 -12.58
N GLY A 262 17.00 3.61 -12.36
CA GLY A 262 18.00 4.69 -12.39
C GLY A 262 18.67 4.82 -13.76
N ASP A 263 20.00 4.92 -13.76
CA ASP A 263 20.79 5.11 -14.99
C ASP A 263 20.98 3.84 -15.86
N ASP A 264 20.45 2.68 -15.46
CA ASP A 264 20.56 1.44 -16.22
C ASP A 264 19.65 1.43 -17.47
N VAL A 265 20.25 1.83 -18.61
CA VAL A 265 19.59 1.91 -19.92
C VAL A 265 19.04 0.56 -20.38
N ASP A 266 19.76 -0.55 -20.17
CA ASP A 266 19.34 -1.86 -20.67
C ASP A 266 18.09 -2.34 -19.92
N SER A 267 18.06 -2.23 -18.59
CA SER A 267 16.87 -2.54 -17.78
C SER A 267 15.68 -1.61 -18.11
N MET A 268 15.93 -0.30 -18.29
CA MET A 268 14.88 0.64 -18.71
C MET A 268 14.28 0.26 -20.06
N VAL A 269 15.10 -0.06 -21.07
CA VAL A 269 14.62 -0.42 -22.41
C VAL A 269 13.86 -1.75 -22.39
N CYS A 270 14.33 -2.76 -21.65
CA CYS A 270 13.61 -4.03 -21.48
C CYS A 270 12.20 -3.80 -20.88
N TYR A 271 12.10 -3.06 -19.78
CA TYR A 271 10.82 -2.73 -19.14
C TYR A 271 9.86 -1.99 -20.08
N LEU A 272 10.36 -1.04 -20.88
CA LEU A 272 9.54 -0.26 -21.81
C LEU A 272 9.10 -1.04 -23.06
N LEU A 273 9.86 -2.04 -23.48
CA LEU A 273 9.45 -2.98 -24.54
C LEU A 273 8.37 -3.96 -24.04
N GLU A 274 8.49 -4.48 -22.82
CA GLU A 274 7.51 -5.39 -22.23
C GLU A 274 6.17 -4.69 -21.94
N THR A 275 6.20 -3.50 -21.35
CA THR A 275 4.99 -2.71 -21.06
C THR A 275 4.35 -2.12 -22.33
N GLY A 276 5.16 -1.56 -23.24
CA GLY A 276 4.67 -0.90 -24.46
C GLY A 276 3.88 -1.81 -25.41
N ASN A 277 4.20 -3.11 -25.44
CA ASN A 277 3.56 -4.07 -26.34
C ASN A 277 2.09 -4.40 -25.97
N SER A 278 1.61 -3.93 -24.81
CA SER A 278 0.22 -4.10 -24.37
C SER A 278 -0.75 -3.03 -24.93
N GLY A 279 -0.25 -2.01 -25.63
CA GLY A 279 -1.01 -0.82 -26.04
C GLY A 279 -1.65 -0.82 -27.44
N SER A 280 -1.46 -1.85 -28.28
CA SER A 280 -1.93 -1.85 -29.68
C SER A 280 -3.10 -2.81 -29.94
N GLY A 281 -4.21 -2.28 -30.47
CA GLY A 281 -5.53 -2.89 -30.33
C GLY A 281 -5.87 -4.04 -31.31
N ARG A 282 -6.22 -5.21 -30.77
CA ARG A 282 -6.88 -6.30 -31.52
C ARG A 282 -8.41 -6.24 -31.37
N ARG A 283 -9.05 -5.31 -32.09
CA ARG A 283 -10.50 -5.38 -32.38
C ARG A 283 -10.79 -6.59 -33.28
N LYS A 284 -11.08 -7.76 -32.70
CA LYS A 284 -11.59 -8.92 -33.45
C LYS A 284 -13.12 -8.96 -33.36
N GLY A 285 -13.79 -8.43 -34.37
CA GLY A 285 -15.25 -8.41 -34.42
C GLY A 285 -15.85 -9.82 -34.48
N LYS A 286 -17.01 -10.00 -33.83
CA LYS A 286 -17.90 -11.11 -34.13
C LYS A 286 -18.66 -10.77 -35.42
N ALA A 287 -18.45 -11.55 -36.47
CA ALA A 287 -19.38 -11.60 -37.60
C ALA A 287 -20.40 -12.72 -37.35
N THR A 288 -21.62 -12.53 -37.81
CA THR A 288 -22.71 -13.50 -37.78
C THR A 288 -22.88 -14.15 -39.15
N GLU A 289 -22.81 -15.47 -39.20
CA GLU A 289 -23.73 -16.32 -39.97
C GLU A 289 -23.83 -17.68 -39.25
#